data_AF-A0A0D2CH77-F1
#
_entry.id   AF-A0A0D2CH77-F1
#
_cell.length_a   1.000
_cell.length_b   1.000
_cell.length_c   1.000
_cell.angle_alpha   90.00
_cell.angle_beta   90.00
_cell.angle_gamma   90.00
#
_symmetry.space_group_name_H-M   'P 1'
#
loop_
_entity.id
_entity.type
_entity.pdbx_description
1 polymer ?
#
loop_
_entity_poly.entity_id
_entity_poly.type
_entity_poly.pdbx_seq_one_letter_code
_entity_poly.pdbx_strand_id
1 'polypeptide(L)'
;MTKVQIHEHTTSYHAITTKSPHGFQCLKKLFLEYDNGNPSRVVLEGLLARDFTDNENESERSIGREEAIVNIISSRQRCSRHQIDLKRAICIEHDAKRQEVLFEGVRFMLFTAHGDKEVELPVVEDKGQWIRLPFSGRIEVRVKENKFSLKDAVIEIVGRRWTIDNSQLVKREMLARKTVEVGSDTGPTSPMSNASESLERSQSVNMPQIGLPGGMSELPAALSGLAMTDSRSLPPYPHSATGTSTVSGSSIDGGDRFLKT
;
A
#
# COMPACT_ATOMS: atom_id res chain seq x y z
N MET A 1 35.92 9.69 -7.87
CA MET A 1 34.82 9.01 -7.15
C MET A 1 33.57 9.84 -7.36
N THR A 2 32.54 9.29 -7.99
CA THR A 2 31.23 9.95 -8.10
C THR A 2 30.63 10.07 -6.70
N LYS A 3 30.23 11.29 -6.31
CA LYS A 3 29.66 11.57 -5.00
C LYS A 3 28.22 11.03 -4.96
N VAL A 4 27.97 10.02 -4.13
CA VAL A 4 26.61 9.56 -3.83
C VAL A 4 25.86 10.69 -3.12
N GLN A 5 24.64 11.00 -3.56
CA GLN A 5 23.77 11.96 -2.90
C GLN A 5 22.62 11.23 -2.20
N ILE A 6 22.25 11.68 -1.01
CA ILE A 6 21.19 11.08 -0.21
C ILE A 6 20.18 12.16 0.13
N HIS A 7 18.92 11.91 -0.20
CA HIS A 7 17.80 12.80 0.05
C HIS A 7 16.78 12.10 0.94
N GLU A 8 16.23 12.81 1.90
CA GLU A 8 15.22 12.30 2.82
C GLU A 8 13.89 13.02 2.64
N HIS A 9 12.79 12.28 2.76
CA HIS A 9 11.43 12.78 2.68
C HIS A 9 10.61 12.16 3.82
N THR A 10 10.02 13.00 4.67
CA THR A 10 9.28 12.59 5.89
C THR A 10 7.83 13.07 5.90
N THR A 11 7.34 13.58 4.77
CA THR A 11 5.96 14.08 4.63
C THR A 11 5.13 13.16 3.72
N SER A 12 3.84 13.47 3.54
CA SER A 12 3.00 12.73 2.59
C SER A 12 3.63 12.65 1.21
N TYR A 13 3.43 11.53 0.51
CA TYR A 13 3.91 11.37 -0.87
C TYR A 13 3.27 12.40 -1.84
N HIS A 14 2.14 13.01 -1.47
CA HIS A 14 1.53 14.10 -2.22
C HIS A 14 2.40 15.37 -2.27
N ALA A 15 3.24 15.60 -1.24
CA ALA A 15 4.14 16.75 -1.15
C ALA A 15 5.38 16.61 -2.05
N ILE A 16 5.65 15.43 -2.60
CA ILE A 16 6.73 15.23 -3.58
C ILE A 16 6.39 16.05 -4.84
N THR A 17 7.35 16.85 -5.31
CA THR A 17 7.16 17.77 -6.45
C THR A 17 8.07 17.39 -7.62
N THR A 18 7.93 18.10 -8.74
CA THR A 18 8.83 17.97 -9.89
C THR A 18 10.27 18.41 -9.60
N LYS A 19 10.51 19.11 -8.49
CA LYS A 19 11.85 19.48 -8.01
C LYS A 19 12.50 18.41 -7.13
N SER A 20 11.73 17.43 -6.67
CA SER A 20 12.25 16.32 -5.87
C SER A 20 13.09 15.37 -6.74
N PRO A 21 14.01 14.59 -6.16
CA PRO A 21 14.72 13.52 -6.86
C PRO A 21 13.80 12.62 -7.70
N HIS A 22 14.28 12.19 -8.86
CA HIS A 22 13.50 11.36 -9.79
C HIS A 22 12.96 10.08 -9.14
N GLY A 23 13.72 9.48 -8.23
CA GLY A 23 13.27 8.35 -7.43
C GLY A 23 11.98 8.64 -6.66
N PHE A 24 11.92 9.79 -5.97
CA PHE A 24 10.70 10.20 -5.27
C PHE A 24 9.55 10.49 -6.24
N GLN A 25 9.83 11.08 -7.41
CA GLN A 25 8.80 11.30 -8.42
C GLN A 25 8.19 9.97 -8.92
N CYS A 26 9.02 8.94 -9.13
CA CYS A 26 8.56 7.59 -9.45
C CYS A 26 7.74 6.97 -8.32
N LEU A 27 8.20 7.11 -7.06
CA LEU A 27 7.46 6.64 -5.88
C LEU A 27 6.06 7.28 -5.80
N LYS A 28 5.98 8.60 -6.00
CA LYS A 28 4.71 9.34 -6.03
C LYS A 28 3.78 8.79 -7.12
N LYS A 29 4.27 8.65 -8.36
CA LYS A 29 3.46 8.12 -9.47
C LYS A 29 2.96 6.71 -9.16
N LEU A 30 3.80 5.85 -8.60
CA LEU A 30 3.41 4.50 -8.21
C LEU A 30 2.31 4.52 -7.14
N PHE A 31 2.46 5.33 -6.09
CA PHE A 31 1.48 5.42 -5.00
C PHE A 31 0.16 6.05 -5.44
N LEU A 32 0.19 7.00 -6.38
CA LEU A 32 -1.02 7.52 -7.01
C LEU A 32 -1.80 6.42 -7.72
N GLU A 33 -1.14 5.49 -8.42
CA GLU A 33 -1.81 4.36 -9.05
C GLU A 33 -2.37 3.36 -8.02
N TYR A 34 -1.72 3.17 -6.88
CA TYR A 34 -2.28 2.36 -5.79
C TYR A 34 -3.53 2.97 -5.17
N ASP A 35 -3.58 4.29 -4.99
CA ASP A 35 -4.72 4.97 -4.36
C ASP A 35 -5.85 5.27 -5.35
N ASN A 36 -5.54 5.32 -6.65
CA ASN A 36 -6.52 5.53 -7.71
C ASN A 36 -7.58 4.42 -7.71
N GLY A 37 -8.87 4.79 -7.74
CA GLY A 37 -9.98 3.83 -7.84
C GLY A 37 -9.96 2.98 -9.10
N ASN A 38 -9.33 3.48 -10.17
CA ASN A 38 -9.17 2.80 -11.44
C ASN A 38 -7.74 2.98 -11.95
N PRO A 39 -6.77 2.16 -11.48
CA PRO A 39 -5.38 2.27 -11.87
C PRO A 39 -5.21 2.08 -13.39
N SER A 40 -4.40 2.92 -14.01
CA SER A 40 -4.21 2.93 -15.46
C SER A 40 -3.08 2.00 -15.87
N ARG A 41 -3.42 0.96 -16.63
CA ARG A 41 -2.42 0.08 -17.27
C ARG A 41 -1.40 0.88 -18.09
N VAL A 42 -1.84 1.87 -18.86
CA VAL A 42 -0.95 2.68 -19.71
C VAL A 42 0.05 3.49 -18.88
N VAL A 43 -0.40 4.06 -17.75
CA VAL A 43 0.49 4.79 -16.83
C VAL A 43 1.50 3.84 -16.20
N LEU A 44 1.06 2.67 -15.75
CA LEU A 44 1.94 1.65 -15.17
C LEU A 44 2.94 1.11 -16.20
N GLU A 45 2.55 0.90 -17.45
CA GLU A 45 3.45 0.48 -18.53
C GLU A 45 4.50 1.54 -18.88
N GLY A 46 4.18 2.83 -18.71
CA GLY A 46 5.12 3.94 -18.86
C GLY A 46 6.01 4.16 -17.63
N LEU A 47 5.56 3.72 -16.45
CA LEU A 47 6.30 3.85 -15.19
C LEU A 47 7.25 2.67 -14.95
N LEU A 48 6.86 1.45 -15.31
CA LEU A 48 7.64 0.22 -15.11
C LEU A 48 8.43 -0.11 -16.37
N ALA A 49 9.75 -0.29 -16.22
CA ALA A 49 10.64 -0.64 -17.31
C ALA A 49 10.27 -2.01 -17.92
N ARG A 50 10.57 -2.23 -19.20
CA ARG A 50 10.27 -3.51 -19.88
C ARG A 50 10.97 -4.71 -19.23
N ASP A 51 12.14 -4.48 -18.64
CA ASP A 51 12.94 -5.45 -17.88
C ASP A 51 12.62 -5.44 -16.38
N PHE A 52 11.43 -4.94 -16.00
CA PHE A 52 11.06 -4.79 -14.60
C PHE A 52 10.92 -6.14 -13.88
N THR A 53 11.41 -6.16 -12.64
CA THR A 53 11.29 -7.31 -11.72
C THR A 53 10.68 -6.86 -10.39
N ASP A 54 9.72 -7.64 -9.89
CA ASP A 54 9.08 -7.43 -8.60
C ASP A 54 9.36 -8.61 -7.68
N ASN A 55 9.73 -8.32 -6.45
CA ASN A 55 10.15 -9.29 -5.46
C ASN A 55 9.43 -9.02 -4.14
N GLU A 56 8.73 -10.03 -3.63
CA GLU A 56 8.24 -9.99 -2.25
C GLU A 56 9.35 -10.49 -1.33
N ASN A 57 9.55 -9.83 -0.18
CA ASN A 57 10.47 -10.33 0.83
C ASN A 57 10.09 -11.77 1.20
N GLU A 58 11.09 -12.63 1.42
CA GLU A 58 10.90 -14.05 1.76
C GLU A 58 10.31 -14.93 0.64
N SER A 59 9.99 -14.35 -0.52
CA SER A 59 9.69 -15.10 -1.74
C SER A 59 10.95 -15.25 -2.59
N GLU A 60 11.27 -16.48 -2.98
CA GLU A 60 12.29 -16.75 -4.00
C GLU A 60 11.78 -16.47 -5.42
N ARG A 61 10.46 -16.29 -5.59
CA ARG A 61 9.84 -15.98 -6.87
C ARG A 61 9.86 -14.48 -7.12
N SER A 62 10.48 -14.09 -8.24
CA SER A 62 10.29 -12.78 -8.86
C SER A 62 9.19 -12.85 -9.92
N ILE A 63 8.40 -11.79 -10.06
CA ILE A 63 7.43 -11.65 -11.15
C ILE A 63 7.84 -10.52 -12.10
N GLY A 64 7.42 -10.64 -13.36
CA GLY A 64 7.71 -9.66 -14.40
C GLY A 64 6.72 -8.49 -14.42
N ARG A 65 7.00 -7.51 -15.31
CA ARG A 65 6.18 -6.30 -15.49
C ARG A 65 4.70 -6.57 -15.67
N GLU A 66 4.33 -7.44 -16.59
CA GLU A 66 2.93 -7.67 -16.95
C GLU A 66 2.14 -8.27 -15.78
N GLU A 67 2.72 -9.21 -15.06
CA GLU A 67 2.12 -9.83 -13.87
C GLU A 67 1.98 -8.80 -12.73
N ALA A 68 3.00 -7.97 -12.50
CA ALA A 68 2.94 -6.93 -11.48
C ALA A 68 1.85 -5.88 -11.77
N ILE A 69 1.66 -5.48 -13.03
CA ILE A 69 0.59 -4.56 -13.44
C ILE A 69 -0.79 -5.19 -13.17
N VAL A 70 -0.97 -6.46 -13.53
CA VAL A 70 -2.20 -7.19 -13.25
C VAL A 70 -2.46 -7.26 -11.74
N ASN A 71 -1.41 -7.51 -10.94
CA ASN A 71 -1.53 -7.57 -9.48
C ASN A 71 -1.92 -6.21 -8.87
N ILE A 72 -1.38 -5.09 -9.35
CA ILE A 72 -1.76 -3.75 -8.88
C ILE A 72 -3.24 -3.48 -9.17
N ILE A 73 -3.67 -3.69 -10.41
CA ILE A 73 -5.06 -3.42 -10.84
C ILE A 73 -6.03 -4.33 -10.09
N SER A 74 -5.77 -5.64 -10.06
CA SER A 74 -6.64 -6.60 -9.39
C SER A 74 -6.67 -6.38 -7.87
N SER A 75 -5.54 -6.03 -7.25
CA SER A 75 -5.51 -5.72 -5.82
C SER A 75 -6.41 -4.53 -5.50
N ARG A 76 -6.37 -3.48 -6.34
CA ARG A 76 -7.19 -2.30 -6.16
C ARG A 76 -8.69 -2.57 -6.32
N GLN A 77 -9.07 -3.44 -7.26
CA GLN A 77 -10.48 -3.83 -7.48
C GLN A 77 -11.09 -4.56 -6.28
N ARG A 78 -10.28 -5.20 -5.42
CA ARG A 78 -10.76 -5.85 -4.19
C ARG A 78 -11.13 -4.86 -3.08
N CYS A 79 -10.77 -3.58 -3.24
CA CYS A 79 -10.95 -2.56 -2.22
C CYS A 79 -11.99 -1.52 -2.68
N SER A 80 -12.95 -1.14 -1.84
CA SER A 80 -13.78 0.04 -2.09
C SER A 80 -12.94 1.30 -1.93
N ARG A 81 -12.09 1.34 -0.90
CA ARG A 81 -11.17 2.45 -0.63
C ARG A 81 -9.76 1.93 -0.36
N HIS A 82 -8.77 2.67 -0.83
CA HIS A 82 -7.35 2.41 -0.61
C HIS A 82 -6.65 3.75 -0.40
N GLN A 83 -5.79 3.82 0.61
CA GLN A 83 -4.97 5.00 0.87
C GLN A 83 -3.59 4.59 1.39
N ILE A 84 -2.55 5.21 0.84
CA ILE A 84 -1.19 5.10 1.35
C ILE A 84 -0.86 6.32 2.21
N ASP A 85 -0.33 6.06 3.39
CA ASP A 85 0.35 7.06 4.20
C ASP A 85 1.84 6.77 4.22
N LEU A 86 2.62 7.65 3.58
CA LEU A 86 4.07 7.56 3.54
C LEU A 86 4.63 8.13 4.84
N LYS A 87 5.31 7.29 5.64
CA LYS A 87 5.98 7.74 6.86
C LYS A 87 7.31 8.38 6.53
N ARG A 88 8.11 7.72 5.69
CA ARG A 88 9.46 8.14 5.35
C ARG A 88 9.92 7.49 4.05
N ALA A 89 10.72 8.23 3.28
CA ALA A 89 11.46 7.71 2.15
C ALA A 89 12.88 8.31 2.11
N ILE A 90 13.85 7.50 1.68
CA ILE A 90 15.22 7.93 1.37
C ILE A 90 15.46 7.66 -0.11
N CYS A 91 15.91 8.66 -0.85
CA CYS A 91 16.39 8.50 -2.22
C CYS A 91 17.93 8.57 -2.21
N ILE A 92 18.56 7.51 -2.73
CA ILE A 92 20.00 7.38 -2.90
C ILE A 92 20.31 7.54 -4.39
N GLU A 93 21.06 8.57 -4.74
CA GLU A 93 21.52 8.81 -6.11
C GLU A 93 22.94 8.27 -6.26
N HIS A 94 23.08 7.12 -6.91
CA HIS A 94 24.38 6.50 -7.16
C HIS A 94 25.14 7.24 -8.26
N ASP A 95 24.41 7.60 -9.32
CA ASP A 95 24.89 8.39 -10.45
C ASP A 95 23.70 9.08 -11.15
N ALA A 96 23.97 9.79 -12.25
CA ALA A 96 22.94 10.53 -13.00
C ALA A 96 21.85 9.66 -13.64
N LYS A 97 22.06 8.34 -13.73
CA LYS A 97 21.19 7.38 -14.42
C LYS A 97 20.56 6.37 -13.47
N ARG A 98 21.08 6.22 -12.24
CA ARG A 98 20.63 5.21 -11.27
C ARG A 98 20.33 5.83 -9.92
N GLN A 99 19.09 5.66 -9.49
CA GLN A 99 18.63 6.03 -8.15
C GLN A 99 17.96 4.82 -7.48
N GLU A 100 18.00 4.79 -6.16
CA GLU A 100 17.32 3.81 -5.32
C GLU A 100 16.46 4.55 -4.30
N VAL A 101 15.23 4.10 -4.07
CA VAL A 101 14.37 4.66 -3.02
C VAL A 101 13.99 3.60 -2.02
N LEU A 102 14.36 3.81 -0.77
CA LEU A 102 13.89 3.06 0.38
C LEU A 102 12.70 3.79 0.99
N PHE A 103 11.63 3.08 1.34
CA PHE A 103 10.43 3.71 1.90
C PHE A 103 9.76 2.84 2.96
N GLU A 104 9.05 3.50 3.85
CA GLU A 104 8.17 2.90 4.84
C GLU A 104 6.85 3.67 4.92
N GLY A 105 5.76 2.95 5.15
CA GLY A 105 4.44 3.55 5.18
C GLY A 105 3.40 2.62 5.78
N VAL A 106 2.15 3.06 5.67
CA VAL A 106 0.98 2.33 6.10
C VAL A 106 -0.05 2.36 4.97
N ARG A 107 -0.57 1.19 4.61
CA ARG A 107 -1.72 1.05 3.72
C ARG A 107 -2.99 0.97 4.55
N PHE A 108 -3.96 1.80 4.21
CA PHE A 108 -5.31 1.74 4.73
C PHE A 108 -6.20 1.18 3.62
N MET A 109 -6.89 0.09 3.91
CA MET A 109 -7.77 -0.56 2.93
C MET A 109 -9.14 -0.82 3.51
N LEU A 110 -10.14 -0.61 2.67
CA LEU A 110 -11.51 -1.00 2.92
C LEU A 110 -11.90 -2.00 1.83
N PHE A 111 -12.16 -3.25 2.21
CA PHE A 111 -12.54 -4.27 1.24
C PHE A 111 -13.99 -4.09 0.81
N THR A 112 -14.27 -4.36 -0.46
CA THR A 112 -15.66 -4.50 -0.92
C THR A 112 -16.34 -5.64 -0.15
N ALA A 113 -17.52 -5.37 0.39
CA ALA A 113 -18.38 -6.42 0.95
C ALA A 113 -18.79 -7.34 -0.20
N HIS A 114 -18.61 -8.65 -0.04
CA HIS A 114 -19.11 -9.61 -1.02
C HIS A 114 -20.63 -9.63 -0.97
N GLY A 115 -21.27 -9.21 -2.06
CA GLY A 115 -22.72 -9.33 -2.26
C GLY A 115 -23.46 -8.01 -2.09
N ASP A 116 -23.40 -7.15 -3.10
CA ASP A 116 -24.63 -6.63 -3.69
C ASP A 116 -24.35 -6.19 -5.12
N LYS A 117 -25.01 -6.87 -6.04
CA LYS A 117 -25.18 -6.41 -7.41
C LYS A 117 -26.08 -5.17 -7.35
N GLU A 118 -25.71 -4.16 -8.12
CA GLU A 118 -26.60 -3.12 -8.67
C GLU A 118 -27.74 -2.66 -7.76
N VAL A 119 -27.45 -1.75 -6.83
CA VAL A 119 -28.43 -0.73 -6.42
C VAL A 119 -27.69 0.59 -6.25
N GLU A 120 -27.89 1.52 -7.19
CA GLU A 120 -27.56 2.93 -6.99
C GLU A 120 -28.45 3.50 -5.88
N LEU A 121 -27.93 3.61 -4.66
CA LEU A 121 -28.57 4.37 -3.57
C LEU A 121 -27.51 5.12 -2.73
N PRO A 122 -27.89 6.26 -2.14
CA PRO A 122 -27.06 7.45 -2.01
C PRO A 122 -26.12 7.35 -0.81
N VAL A 123 -24.87 7.83 -0.99
CA VAL A 123 -23.89 8.26 0.03
C VAL A 123 -24.17 7.73 1.44
N VAL A 124 -24.19 6.41 1.61
CA VAL A 124 -24.16 5.81 2.94
C VAL A 124 -22.70 5.80 3.34
N GLU A 125 -22.38 6.49 4.44
CA GLU A 125 -21.07 6.42 5.06
C GLU A 125 -20.66 4.97 5.18
N ASP A 126 -19.61 4.60 4.45
CA ASP A 126 -19.08 3.25 4.37
C ASP A 126 -18.60 2.87 5.79
N LYS A 127 -19.48 2.27 6.61
CA LYS A 127 -19.22 1.82 7.99
C LYS A 127 -18.24 0.64 8.04
N GLY A 128 -17.48 0.42 6.97
CA GLY A 128 -16.43 -0.58 6.92
C GLY A 128 -15.29 -0.20 7.86
N GLN A 129 -14.71 -1.21 8.50
CA GLN A 129 -13.52 -1.03 9.30
C GLN A 129 -12.30 -0.94 8.38
N TRP A 130 -11.59 0.18 8.43
CA TRP A 130 -10.30 0.31 7.77
C TRP A 130 -9.30 -0.72 8.31
N ILE A 131 -8.70 -1.46 7.41
CA ILE A 131 -7.58 -2.35 7.72
C ILE A 131 -6.29 -1.57 7.53
N ARG A 132 -5.48 -1.54 8.58
CA ARG A 132 -4.19 -0.86 8.63
C ARG A 132 -3.07 -1.87 8.47
N LEU A 133 -2.27 -1.75 7.42
CA LEU A 133 -1.12 -2.63 7.16
C LEU A 133 0.17 -1.82 7.01
N PRO A 134 1.15 -1.99 7.92
CA PRO A 134 2.47 -1.44 7.67
C PRO A 134 3.09 -2.11 6.45
N PHE A 135 3.87 -1.34 5.70
CA PHE A 135 4.66 -1.87 4.59
C PHE A 135 5.95 -1.08 4.44
N SER A 136 6.96 -1.73 3.89
CA SER A 136 8.21 -1.09 3.52
C SER A 136 8.75 -1.72 2.25
N GLY A 137 9.64 -1.00 1.58
CA GLY A 137 10.22 -1.50 0.36
C GLY A 137 11.33 -0.63 -0.19
N ARG A 138 11.79 -1.08 -1.36
CA ARG A 138 12.84 -0.52 -2.18
C ARG A 138 12.33 -0.49 -3.62
N ILE A 139 12.53 0.64 -4.30
CA ILE A 139 12.45 0.70 -5.76
C ILE A 139 13.79 1.11 -6.35
N GLU A 140 14.13 0.49 -7.47
CA GLU A 140 15.28 0.86 -8.29
C GLU A 140 14.80 1.64 -9.50
N VAL A 141 15.38 2.81 -9.72
CA VAL A 141 14.95 3.77 -10.72
C VAL A 141 16.07 4.04 -11.71
N ARG A 142 15.70 3.99 -12.99
CA ARG A 142 16.57 4.30 -14.12
C ARG A 142 16.14 5.63 -14.73
N VAL A 143 17.09 6.54 -14.84
CA VAL A 143 16.92 7.86 -15.47
C VAL A 143 17.59 7.81 -16.83
N LYS A 144 16.81 8.03 -17.89
CA LYS A 144 17.26 8.07 -19.28
C LYS A 144 17.06 9.48 -19.82
N GLU A 145 18.05 9.97 -20.54
CA GLU A 145 17.89 11.20 -21.32
C GLU A 145 16.81 10.99 -22.39
N ASN A 146 15.91 11.95 -22.49
CA ASN A 146 14.88 11.92 -23.52
C ASN A 146 15.49 12.43 -24.83
N LYS A 147 15.69 11.50 -25.77
CA LYS A 147 16.26 11.80 -27.09
C LYS A 147 15.32 12.63 -27.98
N PHE A 148 14.05 12.75 -27.61
CA PHE A 148 13.00 13.35 -28.44
C PHE A 148 12.46 14.67 -27.87
N SER A 149 12.71 14.97 -26.59
CA SER A 149 12.36 16.26 -26.00
C SER A 149 13.47 16.74 -25.07
N LEU A 150 13.83 18.01 -25.22
CA LEU A 150 14.78 18.72 -24.35
C LEU A 150 14.26 18.93 -22.92
N LYS A 151 13.01 18.54 -22.61
CA LYS A 151 12.31 19.05 -21.42
C LYS A 151 12.16 18.08 -20.26
N ASP A 152 12.13 16.76 -20.46
CA ASP A 152 11.98 15.84 -19.33
C ASP A 152 12.70 14.51 -19.57
N ALA A 153 13.58 14.11 -18.64
CA ALA A 153 14.19 12.78 -18.62
C ALA A 153 13.10 11.69 -18.52
N VAL A 154 13.31 10.57 -19.21
CA VAL A 154 12.46 9.39 -19.06
C VAL A 154 12.89 8.65 -17.80
N ILE A 155 11.97 8.52 -16.84
CA ILE A 155 12.20 7.90 -15.54
C ILE A 155 11.35 6.65 -15.40
N GLU A 156 12.00 5.51 -15.16
CA GLU A 156 11.36 4.20 -15.10
C GLU A 156 11.80 3.43 -13.86
N ILE A 157 10.89 2.66 -13.27
CA ILE A 157 11.18 1.71 -12.20
C ILE A 157 11.63 0.39 -12.84
N VAL A 158 12.80 -0.08 -12.47
CA VAL A 158 13.42 -1.33 -12.97
C VAL A 158 13.22 -2.48 -12.00
N GLY A 159 13.22 -2.18 -10.72
CA GLY A 159 13.14 -3.19 -9.68
C GLY A 159 12.25 -2.69 -8.57
N ARG A 160 11.45 -3.60 -8.00
CA ARG A 160 10.78 -3.38 -6.73
C ARG A 160 11.04 -4.56 -5.82
N ARG A 161 11.32 -4.27 -4.56
CA ARG A 161 11.31 -5.23 -3.47
C ARG A 161 10.50 -4.66 -2.32
N TRP A 162 9.58 -5.42 -1.75
CA TRP A 162 8.71 -4.93 -0.69
C TRP A 162 8.26 -6.04 0.26
N THR A 163 7.77 -5.65 1.43
CA THR A 163 7.16 -6.56 2.41
C THR A 163 5.95 -7.29 1.82
N ILE A 164 5.78 -8.56 2.18
CA ILE A 164 4.67 -9.42 1.76
C ILE A 164 3.32 -8.72 1.98
N ASP A 165 2.42 -8.86 0.99
CA ASP A 165 1.05 -8.37 1.11
C ASP A 165 0.17 -9.27 1.98
N ASN A 166 0.20 -9.06 3.30
CA ASN A 166 -0.62 -9.81 4.26
C ASN A 166 -2.11 -9.40 4.28
N SER A 167 -2.58 -8.63 3.30
CA SER A 167 -3.92 -8.04 3.26
C SER A 167 -5.05 -9.06 3.32
N GLN A 168 -4.91 -10.18 2.62
CA GLN A 168 -5.92 -11.25 2.60
C GLN A 168 -5.96 -12.06 3.90
N LEU A 169 -4.80 -12.24 4.55
CA LEU A 169 -4.75 -12.91 5.86
C LEU A 169 -5.49 -12.06 6.90
N VAL A 170 -5.22 -10.76 6.92
CA VAL A 170 -5.90 -9.83 7.83
C VAL A 170 -7.39 -9.71 7.50
N LYS A 171 -7.77 -9.68 6.21
CA LYS A 171 -9.19 -9.73 5.80
C LYS A 171 -9.89 -10.97 6.37
N ARG A 172 -9.28 -12.16 6.23
CA ARG A 172 -9.85 -13.42 6.72
C ARG A 172 -9.98 -13.43 8.24
N GLU A 173 -8.97 -12.95 8.96
CA GLU A 173 -8.99 -12.83 10.42
C GLU A 173 -10.09 -11.88 10.90
N MET A 174 -10.24 -10.71 10.25
CA MET A 174 -11.29 -9.74 10.58
C MET A 174 -12.69 -10.30 10.32
N LEU A 175 -12.89 -11.01 9.19
CA LEU A 175 -14.14 -11.70 8.91
C LEU A 175 -14.43 -12.81 9.92
N ALA A 176 -13.42 -13.60 10.31
CA ALA A 176 -13.57 -14.66 11.30
C ALA A 176 -13.94 -14.13 12.71
N ARG A 177 -13.45 -12.94 13.09
CA ARG A 177 -13.81 -12.27 14.34
C ARG A 177 -15.23 -11.67 14.31
N LYS A 178 -15.77 -11.34 13.13
CA LYS A 178 -17.12 -10.78 12.98
C LYS A 178 -18.22 -11.85 13.08
N THR A 179 -17.90 -13.14 12.99
CA THR A 179 -18.87 -14.25 13.09
C THR A 179 -19.29 -14.59 14.53
N VAL A 180 -19.03 -13.73 15.51
CA VAL A 180 -19.53 -13.89 16.89
C VAL A 180 -20.35 -12.66 17.27
N GLU A 181 -21.52 -12.50 16.64
CA GLU A 181 -22.62 -11.79 17.30
C GLU A 181 -23.52 -12.81 17.99
N VAL A 182 -23.45 -12.76 19.30
CA VAL A 182 -24.31 -13.41 20.29
C VAL A 182 -25.75 -12.96 20.06
N GLY A 183 -26.63 -13.92 19.77
CA GLY A 183 -28.04 -13.67 19.56
C GLY A 183 -28.84 -14.96 19.37
N SER A 184 -28.81 -15.86 20.36
CA SER A 184 -29.95 -16.74 20.63
C SER A 184 -29.84 -17.29 22.05
N ASP A 185 -30.68 -16.76 22.93
CA ASP A 185 -31.03 -17.35 24.21
C ASP A 185 -31.64 -18.73 23.99
N THR A 186 -30.81 -19.78 24.02
CA THR A 186 -31.24 -21.13 24.38
C THR A 186 -30.04 -21.90 24.94
N GLY A 187 -29.94 -21.94 26.27
CA GLY A 187 -29.48 -23.06 27.11
C GLY A 187 -28.09 -23.69 26.89
N PRO A 188 -27.35 -24.04 27.96
CA PRO A 188 -26.13 -24.83 27.83
C PRO A 188 -26.49 -26.31 27.63
N THR A 189 -26.23 -26.87 26.45
CA THR A 189 -26.18 -28.32 26.29
C THR A 189 -24.73 -28.79 26.34
N SER A 190 -24.35 -29.34 27.49
CA SER A 190 -23.14 -30.12 27.73
C SER A 190 -22.96 -31.22 26.67
N PRO A 191 -21.72 -31.62 26.32
CA PRO A 191 -21.50 -32.87 25.59
C PRO A 191 -21.68 -34.04 26.57
N MET A 192 -22.83 -34.70 26.48
CA MET A 192 -23.10 -35.90 27.28
C MET A 192 -22.39 -37.10 26.66
N SER A 193 -21.58 -37.74 27.49
CA SER A 193 -20.92 -39.02 27.26
C SER A 193 -21.96 -40.13 27.04
N ASN A 194 -21.75 -40.99 26.05
CA ASN A 194 -22.30 -42.35 26.08
C ASN A 194 -21.12 -43.32 26.26
N ALA A 195 -21.22 -44.12 27.31
CA ALA A 195 -20.23 -45.06 27.77
C ALA A 195 -20.51 -46.49 27.26
N SER A 196 -19.41 -47.21 26.98
CA SER A 196 -19.13 -48.65 27.25
C SER A 196 -20.01 -49.72 26.55
N GLU A 197 -19.51 -50.85 26.02
CA GLU A 197 -18.39 -51.76 26.34
C GLU A 197 -17.77 -52.31 25.04
N SER A 198 -16.47 -52.61 24.97
CA SER A 198 -15.94 -53.95 25.31
C SER A 198 -14.41 -53.92 25.39
N LEU A 199 -13.89 -54.56 26.44
CA LEU A 199 -12.48 -54.79 26.75
C LEU A 199 -11.81 -55.72 25.73
N GLU A 200 -10.60 -55.39 25.30
CA GLU A 200 -9.36 -56.05 25.76
C GLU A 200 -8.15 -55.69 24.88
N ARG A 201 -6.99 -55.69 25.56
CA ARG A 201 -5.64 -55.89 25.03
C ARG A 201 -4.77 -54.64 24.83
N SER A 202 -4.17 -54.28 25.96
CA SER A 202 -2.91 -53.56 26.12
C SER A 202 -1.83 -53.95 25.11
N GLN A 203 -1.20 -52.97 24.46
CA GLN A 203 0.24 -52.94 24.21
C GLN A 203 0.74 -51.48 24.18
N SER A 204 1.65 -51.19 25.12
CA SER A 204 2.44 -49.98 25.26
C SER A 204 3.55 -49.89 24.23
N VAL A 205 3.76 -48.74 23.57
CA VAL A 205 5.11 -48.33 23.12
C VAL A 205 5.24 -46.79 23.15
N ASN A 206 6.02 -46.33 24.13
CA ASN A 206 6.92 -45.19 24.20
C ASN A 206 6.86 -44.05 23.16
N MET A 207 6.76 -42.84 23.72
CA MET A 207 7.11 -41.54 23.12
C MET A 207 8.49 -41.13 23.64
N PRO A 208 9.46 -40.68 22.82
CA PRO A 208 10.69 -40.09 23.34
C PRO A 208 10.58 -38.56 23.40
N GLN A 209 10.71 -38.02 24.63
CA GLN A 209 11.15 -36.65 24.89
C GLN A 209 12.67 -36.55 24.70
N ILE A 210 13.12 -35.58 23.91
CA ILE A 210 14.48 -35.01 23.90
C ILE A 210 14.25 -33.53 23.54
N GLY A 211 14.62 -32.50 24.30
CA GLY A 211 15.80 -32.28 25.15
C GLY A 211 16.55 -31.08 24.55
N LEU A 212 16.36 -29.88 25.11
CA LEU A 212 17.17 -28.70 24.79
C LEU A 212 18.64 -28.90 25.22
N PRO A 213 19.60 -28.27 24.52
CA PRO A 213 20.38 -27.24 25.21
C PRO A 213 20.60 -25.98 24.35
N GLY A 214 20.78 -24.84 25.04
CA GLY A 214 20.83 -23.49 24.46
C GLY A 214 22.20 -23.02 23.98
N GLY A 215 22.23 -21.76 23.52
CA GLY A 215 23.47 -21.06 23.16
C GLY A 215 23.30 -19.87 22.21
N MET A 216 22.76 -18.76 22.72
CA MET A 216 23.13 -17.35 22.44
C MET A 216 23.22 -16.84 20.98
N SER A 217 22.33 -15.91 20.62
CA SER A 217 22.72 -14.54 20.23
C SER A 217 21.50 -13.62 20.15
N GLU A 218 21.59 -12.52 20.88
CA GLU A 218 20.63 -11.45 21.07
C GLU A 218 20.63 -10.49 19.87
N LEU A 219 19.45 -10.00 19.48
CA LEU A 219 19.21 -8.59 19.12
C LEU A 219 17.73 -8.27 19.45
N PRO A 220 17.41 -7.02 19.85
CA PRO A 220 16.28 -6.74 20.72
C PRO A 220 14.95 -6.69 19.97
N ALA A 221 14.01 -7.56 20.36
CA ALA A 221 12.58 -7.37 20.11
C ALA A 221 12.04 -6.30 21.07
N ALA A 222 12.21 -5.04 20.72
CA ALA A 222 11.48 -3.91 21.28
C ALA A 222 10.66 -3.33 20.11
N LEU A 223 9.33 -3.25 20.09
CA LEU A 223 8.36 -3.04 21.16
C LEU A 223 7.02 -3.72 20.78
N SER A 224 6.61 -4.72 21.55
CA SER A 224 5.18 -4.91 21.83
C SER A 224 4.80 -3.84 22.86
N GLY A 225 4.09 -2.80 22.43
CA GLY A 225 3.76 -1.70 23.32
C GLY A 225 3.04 -0.55 22.64
N LEU A 226 1.92 -0.84 21.97
CA LEU A 226 0.90 0.19 21.76
C LEU A 226 -0.44 -0.42 22.14
N ALA A 227 -0.75 -0.20 23.42
CA ALA A 227 -2.08 -0.33 23.97
C ALA A 227 -3.09 0.32 23.02
N MET A 228 -4.13 -0.43 22.70
CA MET A 228 -5.31 0.03 21.97
C MET A 228 -6.11 0.98 22.87
N THR A 229 -5.64 2.21 23.01
CA THR A 229 -6.40 3.32 23.57
C THR A 229 -5.93 4.60 22.89
N ASP A 230 -6.53 4.97 21.77
CA ASP A 230 -7.01 6.34 21.60
C ASP A 230 -7.95 6.46 20.40
N SER A 231 -9.21 6.73 20.69
CA SER A 231 -10.26 7.11 19.75
C SER A 231 -10.01 8.54 19.26
N ARG A 232 -8.86 8.81 18.65
CA ARG A 232 -8.59 10.14 18.07
C ARG A 232 -9.12 10.19 16.64
N SER A 233 -10.14 10.99 16.46
CA SER A 233 -10.66 11.46 15.18
C SER A 233 -9.53 11.81 14.20
N LEU A 234 -9.61 11.24 13.00
CA LEU A 234 -8.69 11.49 11.89
C LEU A 234 -8.88 12.91 11.29
N PRO A 235 -7.85 13.46 10.59
CA PRO A 235 -7.85 14.83 10.08
C PRO A 235 -8.86 15.06 8.95
N PRO A 236 -9.31 16.32 8.74
CA PRO A 236 -10.37 16.64 7.79
C PRO A 236 -9.93 16.50 6.32
N TYR A 237 -10.87 16.04 5.50
CA TYR A 237 -10.78 15.97 4.04
C TYR A 237 -10.64 17.38 3.41
N PRO A 238 -9.72 17.59 2.46
CA PRO A 238 -9.88 18.66 1.47
C PRO A 238 -10.80 18.15 0.36
N HIS A 239 -12.08 18.55 0.40
CA HIS A 239 -12.93 18.45 -0.77
C HIS A 239 -12.51 19.53 -1.76
N SER A 240 -11.99 19.13 -2.93
CA SER A 240 -11.97 20.01 -4.10
C SER A 240 -13.42 20.27 -4.49
N ALA A 241 -13.97 21.40 -4.03
CA ALA A 241 -15.27 21.88 -4.45
C ALA A 241 -15.24 22.08 -5.97
N THR A 242 -16.08 21.31 -6.65
CA THR A 242 -16.45 21.44 -8.06
C THR A 242 -17.02 22.83 -8.30
N GLY A 243 -16.16 23.78 -8.64
CA GLY A 243 -16.55 25.08 -9.17
C GLY A 243 -16.91 24.94 -10.65
N THR A 244 -18.20 25.04 -10.94
CA THR A 244 -18.78 25.09 -12.28
C THR A 244 -18.07 26.17 -13.11
N SER A 245 -17.46 25.76 -14.23
CA SER A 245 -16.90 26.66 -15.22
C SER A 245 -18.03 27.26 -16.05
N THR A 246 -18.30 28.56 -15.88
CA THR A 246 -19.05 29.35 -16.86
C THR A 246 -18.12 30.39 -17.48
N VAL A 247 -17.85 30.15 -18.76
CA VAL A 247 -17.15 31.03 -19.69
C VAL A 247 -17.93 32.32 -19.95
N SER A 248 -17.23 33.46 -19.97
CA SER A 248 -17.44 34.68 -20.78
C SER A 248 -16.29 35.63 -20.41
N GLY A 249 -15.48 36.25 -21.27
CA GLY A 249 -15.68 36.77 -22.62
C GLY A 249 -15.11 38.21 -22.61
N SER A 250 -13.96 38.40 -23.25
CA SER A 250 -13.30 39.64 -23.74
C SER A 250 -13.81 41.03 -23.30
N SER A 251 -12.89 41.93 -22.93
CA SER A 251 -12.55 43.12 -23.74
C SER A 251 -11.40 43.90 -23.11
N ILE A 252 -10.42 44.26 -23.93
CA ILE A 252 -9.48 45.33 -23.60
C ILE A 252 -10.26 46.66 -23.65
N ASP A 253 -9.97 47.58 -22.74
CA ASP A 253 -10.07 49.00 -23.04
C ASP A 253 -9.02 49.74 -22.22
N GLY A 254 -7.97 50.15 -22.92
CA GLY A 254 -6.87 50.93 -22.39
C GLY A 254 -7.04 52.38 -22.85
N GLY A 255 -7.50 53.23 -21.93
CA GLY A 255 -7.21 54.66 -21.90
C GLY A 255 -6.52 54.94 -20.56
N ASP A 256 -5.55 55.84 -20.41
CA ASP A 256 -5.29 57.01 -21.22
C ASP A 256 -3.94 57.62 -20.74
N ARG A 257 -3.27 58.35 -21.65
CA ARG A 257 -2.26 59.41 -21.46
C ARG A 257 -0.86 59.04 -20.95
N PHE A 258 0.14 59.23 -21.82
CA PHE A 258 1.12 60.31 -21.65
C PHE A 258 1.60 60.82 -23.03
N LEU A 259 1.35 62.11 -23.26
CA LEU A 259 1.93 62.95 -24.31
C LEU A 259 3.40 63.27 -23.99
N LYS A 260 4.31 63.28 -24.97
CA LYS A 260 4.70 64.48 -25.75
C LYS A 260 6.02 64.22 -26.51
N THR A 261 5.97 64.56 -27.81
CA THR A 261 7.04 65.04 -28.72
C THR A 261 8.44 64.44 -28.62
#